data_AF-A0A8J1VQG4-F1
#
_entry.id   AF-A0A8J1VQG4-F1
#
_cell.length_a   1.000
_cell.length_b   1.000
_cell.length_c   1.000
_cell.angle_alpha   90.00
_cell.angle_beta   90.00
_cell.angle_gamma   90.00
#
_symmetry.space_group_name_H-M   'P 1'
#
loop_
_entity.id
_entity.type
_entity.pdbx_description
1 polymer ?
#
loop_
_entity_poly.entity_id
_entity_poly.type
_entity_poly.pdbx_seq_one_letter_code
_entity_poly.pdbx_strand_id
1 'polypeptide(L)'
;MPHKRAKRSVRLTETAKRGSNLPPSTSSHDDTPRSASRVLNSHSVQEKFRASGRTTSEDTGERLRKGKRKAEALSGEKGSESSSSTVKKNKIQDKKPVDGIRHGETLGEYNRRVEATLRPGVTRAMKQANALKNAHERRKRSDREPRPGAPSDDISTSKLDAVPREFAPIPAPRRLNDIVHAPPVLPQLRRAGGINGVSESGAFRATGRTPLNLGQMRILEEERQRVIKRYREMKEAKFGANKVQMKDDPTTIISNDEEE
;
A
#
# COMPACT_ATOMS: atom_id res chain seq x y z
N MET A 1 41.53 -21.58 -30.51
CA MET A 1 40.10 -21.20 -30.38
C MET A 1 39.93 -19.70 -30.10
N PRO A 2 39.66 -18.88 -31.13
CA PRO A 2 39.53 -17.41 -31.03
C PRO A 2 38.38 -16.95 -30.11
N HIS A 3 37.25 -17.67 -30.11
CA HIS A 3 36.03 -17.28 -29.39
C HIS A 3 36.14 -17.35 -27.86
N LYS A 4 37.10 -18.12 -27.30
CA LYS A 4 37.34 -18.14 -25.85
C LYS A 4 38.13 -16.91 -25.36
N ARG A 5 38.96 -16.32 -26.22
CA ARG A 5 39.76 -15.13 -25.90
C ARG A 5 38.90 -13.86 -25.86
N ALA A 6 37.94 -13.74 -26.76
CA ALA A 6 37.00 -12.60 -26.80
C ALA A 6 36.14 -12.46 -25.53
N LYS A 7 35.67 -13.58 -24.96
CA LYS A 7 34.91 -13.53 -23.69
C LYS A 7 35.79 -13.13 -22.50
N ARG A 8 37.07 -13.50 -22.53
CA ARG A 8 38.03 -13.15 -21.47
C ARG A 8 38.41 -11.68 -21.53
N SER A 9 38.64 -11.11 -22.71
CA SER A 9 38.93 -9.67 -22.85
C SER A 9 37.77 -8.82 -22.37
N VAL A 10 36.53 -9.15 -22.74
CA VAL A 10 35.33 -8.43 -22.25
C VAL A 10 35.24 -8.48 -20.73
N ARG A 11 35.40 -9.66 -20.11
CA ARG A 11 35.40 -9.78 -18.64
C ARG A 11 36.50 -8.96 -17.99
N LEU A 12 37.72 -9.01 -18.52
CA LEU A 12 38.83 -8.22 -17.99
C LEU A 12 38.58 -6.71 -18.12
N THR A 13 38.00 -6.25 -19.23
CA THR A 13 37.62 -4.84 -19.38
C THR A 13 36.48 -4.44 -18.45
N GLU A 14 35.50 -5.30 -18.20
CA GLU A 14 34.42 -5.05 -17.25
C GLU A 14 34.92 -5.05 -15.81
N THR A 15 35.80 -5.98 -15.44
CA THR A 15 36.46 -6.02 -14.12
C THR A 15 37.36 -4.79 -13.92
N ALA A 16 38.12 -4.38 -14.93
CA ALA A 16 38.94 -3.17 -14.86
C ALA A 16 38.08 -1.89 -14.75
N LYS A 17 36.98 -1.80 -15.49
CA LYS A 17 36.02 -0.68 -15.40
C LYS A 17 35.27 -0.63 -14.06
N ARG A 18 34.95 -1.79 -13.47
CA ARG A 18 34.28 -1.89 -12.17
C ARG A 18 35.21 -1.64 -11.00
N GLY A 19 36.53 -1.66 -11.21
CA GLY A 19 37.51 -1.51 -10.15
C GLY A 19 37.66 -2.77 -9.30
N SER A 20 38.61 -2.72 -8.36
CA SER A 20 38.98 -3.85 -7.50
C SER A 20 37.77 -4.52 -6.86
N ASN A 21 37.77 -5.85 -6.90
CA ASN A 21 36.79 -6.76 -6.29
C ASN A 21 36.89 -6.72 -4.75
N LEU A 22 36.94 -5.53 -4.17
CA LEU A 22 36.87 -5.33 -2.74
C LEU A 22 35.49 -5.80 -2.29
N PRO A 23 35.39 -6.46 -1.13
CA PRO A 23 34.08 -6.72 -0.53
C PRO A 23 33.34 -5.37 -0.42
N PRO A 24 32.00 -5.36 -0.58
CA PRO A 24 31.23 -4.13 -0.48
C PRO A 24 31.60 -3.41 0.82
N SER A 25 32.18 -2.21 0.70
CA SER A 25 32.69 -1.49 1.85
C SER A 25 31.53 -1.15 2.78
N THR A 26 31.51 -1.78 3.94
CA THR A 26 30.53 -1.52 5.01
C THR A 26 30.65 -0.12 5.59
N SER A 27 31.75 0.60 5.28
CA SER A 27 32.00 1.98 5.72
C SER A 27 31.26 3.06 4.91
N SER A 28 30.39 2.66 3.98
CA SER A 28 29.62 3.59 3.15
C SER A 28 28.18 3.78 3.64
N HIS A 29 27.88 3.33 4.87
CA HIS A 29 26.69 3.79 5.56
C HIS A 29 26.94 5.23 5.98
N ASP A 30 26.65 6.12 5.05
CA ASP A 30 26.41 7.52 5.34
C ASP A 30 25.38 7.56 6.47
N ASP A 31 25.75 8.09 7.64
CA ASP A 31 24.89 8.20 8.83
C ASP A 31 23.67 9.11 8.59
N THR A 32 23.53 9.63 7.37
CA THR A 32 22.34 10.32 6.94
C THR A 32 21.13 9.38 7.03
N PRO A 33 20.07 9.78 7.75
CA PRO A 33 18.86 8.98 7.82
C PRO A 33 18.32 8.76 6.41
N ARG A 34 17.75 7.59 6.17
CA ARG A 34 17.26 7.17 4.84
C ARG A 34 16.32 8.18 4.18
N SER A 35 15.60 8.98 4.98
CA SER A 35 14.79 10.10 4.48
C SER A 35 15.65 11.22 3.91
N ALA A 36 16.68 11.67 4.64
CA ALA A 36 17.60 12.71 4.20
C ALA A 36 18.42 12.28 2.98
N SER A 37 18.92 11.04 2.94
CA SER A 37 19.66 10.54 1.77
C SER A 37 18.79 10.50 0.50
N ARG A 38 17.48 10.29 0.64
CA ARG A 38 16.53 10.37 -0.47
C ARG A 38 16.37 11.80 -0.99
N VAL A 39 16.36 12.77 -0.10
CA VAL A 39 16.23 14.21 -0.44
C VAL A 39 17.52 14.71 -1.07
N LEU A 40 18.68 14.41 -0.48
CA LEU A 40 19.99 14.83 -0.99
C LEU A 40 20.27 14.22 -2.37
N ASN A 41 19.93 12.94 -2.59
CA ASN A 41 20.13 12.30 -3.89
C ASN A 41 19.05 12.66 -4.93
N SER A 42 17.96 13.32 -4.55
CA SER A 42 16.82 13.58 -5.44
C SER A 42 17.21 14.41 -6.66
N HIS A 43 18.10 15.39 -6.51
CA HIS A 43 18.59 16.23 -7.60
C HIS A 43 19.30 15.39 -8.67
N SER A 44 20.24 14.53 -8.26
CA SER A 44 20.96 13.65 -9.17
C SER A 44 20.04 12.67 -9.91
N VAL A 45 18.96 12.21 -9.25
CA VAL A 45 17.96 11.34 -9.85
C VAL A 45 17.13 12.10 -10.89
N GLN A 46 16.74 13.35 -10.59
CA GLN A 46 16.01 14.21 -11.51
C GLN A 46 16.87 14.62 -12.71
N GLU A 47 18.14 14.95 -12.51
CA GLU A 47 19.09 15.25 -13.59
C GLU A 47 19.26 14.06 -14.52
N LYS A 48 19.49 12.86 -13.98
CA LYS A 48 19.55 11.62 -14.78
C LYS A 48 18.25 11.36 -15.55
N PHE A 49 17.10 11.65 -14.92
CA PHE A 49 15.80 11.51 -15.56
C PHE A 49 15.63 12.50 -16.72
N ARG A 50 15.95 13.78 -16.52
CA ARG A 50 15.92 14.82 -17.55
C ARG A 50 16.92 14.53 -18.68
N ALA A 51 18.14 14.13 -18.34
CA ALA A 51 19.18 13.74 -19.29
C ALA A 51 18.79 12.50 -20.11
N SER A 52 17.97 11.61 -19.55
CA SER A 52 17.42 10.47 -20.29
C SER A 52 16.33 10.85 -21.30
N GLY A 53 15.91 12.12 -21.35
CA GLY A 53 14.87 12.61 -22.28
C GLY A 53 13.46 12.08 -21.96
N ARG A 54 13.26 11.53 -20.76
CA ARG A 54 11.99 10.93 -20.34
C ARG A 54 11.05 11.97 -19.78
N THR A 55 9.77 11.86 -20.12
CA THR A 55 8.72 12.77 -19.67
C THR A 55 7.77 12.13 -18.65
N THR A 56 7.76 10.79 -18.53
CA THR A 56 6.89 10.06 -17.59
C THR A 56 7.65 8.95 -16.85
N SER A 57 7.32 8.75 -15.57
CA SER A 57 7.90 7.70 -14.73
C SER A 57 7.47 6.27 -15.13
N GLU A 58 6.51 6.14 -16.05
CA GLU A 58 6.07 4.85 -16.59
C GLU A 58 7.00 4.30 -17.68
N ASP A 59 7.91 5.12 -18.22
CA ASP A 59 9.00 4.67 -19.10
C ASP A 59 10.19 4.12 -18.28
N THR A 60 9.88 3.25 -17.32
CA THR A 60 10.90 2.46 -16.63
C THR A 60 11.29 1.35 -17.58
N GLY A 61 12.26 1.64 -18.46
CA GLY A 61 12.82 0.72 -19.44
C GLY A 61 13.54 -0.51 -18.85
N GLU A 62 12.92 -1.23 -17.92
CA GLU A 62 13.13 -2.66 -17.83
C GLU A 62 12.65 -3.26 -19.15
N ARG A 63 13.61 -3.46 -20.04
CA ARG A 63 13.47 -4.35 -21.20
C ARG A 63 12.82 -5.63 -20.71
N LEU A 64 11.55 -5.81 -21.11
CA LEU A 64 10.89 -7.10 -21.24
C LEU A 64 11.95 -8.12 -21.66
N ARG A 65 12.22 -9.09 -20.78
CA ARG A 65 13.05 -10.24 -21.14
C ARG A 65 12.43 -10.86 -22.39
N LYS A 66 13.17 -10.73 -23.48
CA LYS A 66 12.88 -11.19 -24.83
C LYS A 66 12.53 -12.69 -24.80
N GLY A 67 11.27 -13.03 -25.06
CA GLY A 67 10.85 -14.41 -25.26
C GLY A 67 9.37 -14.56 -25.64
N LYS A 68 9.10 -14.67 -26.96
CA LYS A 68 7.84 -15.15 -27.61
C LYS A 68 6.59 -14.27 -27.38
N ARG A 69 5.83 -13.75 -28.35
CA ARG A 69 5.60 -13.90 -29.81
C ARG A 69 5.01 -12.55 -30.28
N LYS A 70 5.48 -11.93 -31.35
CA LYS A 70 5.03 -12.03 -32.77
C LYS A 70 3.59 -11.50 -33.00
N ALA A 71 3.52 -10.43 -33.81
CA ALA A 71 2.37 -9.80 -34.49
C ALA A 71 1.37 -9.07 -33.58
N GLU A 72 0.93 -7.83 -33.83
CA GLU A 72 0.81 -7.09 -35.09
C GLU A 72 1.29 -5.63 -34.97
N ALA A 73 1.73 -5.12 -36.11
CA ALA A 73 1.98 -3.72 -36.37
C ALA A 73 0.67 -2.91 -36.37
N LEU A 74 0.75 -1.62 -36.05
CA LEU A 74 0.46 -0.55 -37.01
C LEU A 74 0.73 0.85 -36.40
N SER A 75 1.60 1.58 -37.11
CA SER A 75 1.67 3.05 -37.31
C SER A 75 1.44 3.98 -36.12
N GLY A 76 2.43 4.78 -35.69
CA GLY A 76 2.73 6.12 -36.27
C GLY A 76 1.85 7.17 -35.57
N GLU A 77 2.23 8.37 -35.16
CA GLU A 77 3.35 9.26 -35.35
C GLU A 77 3.31 10.30 -34.20
N LYS A 78 4.36 11.13 -34.08
CA LYS A 78 4.62 12.07 -32.97
C LYS A 78 3.77 13.37 -33.01
N GLY A 79 3.65 14.02 -31.84
CA GLY A 79 3.36 15.47 -31.66
C GLY A 79 2.29 15.74 -30.57
N SER A 80 2.64 15.90 -29.28
CA SER A 80 2.72 17.20 -28.53
C SER A 80 1.79 18.30 -29.08
N GLU A 81 0.76 18.78 -28.39
CA GLU A 81 0.83 19.73 -27.26
C GLU A 81 -0.56 19.96 -26.61
N SER A 82 -0.51 20.35 -25.32
CA SER A 82 -1.45 21.17 -24.53
C SER A 82 -2.96 20.86 -24.46
N SER A 83 -3.40 20.68 -23.20
CA SER A 83 -4.61 21.24 -22.60
C SER A 83 -5.97 20.96 -23.25
N SER A 84 -6.70 20.02 -22.66
CA SER A 84 -7.91 20.38 -21.92
C SER A 84 -8.56 19.13 -21.33
N SER A 85 -9.00 19.30 -20.10
CA SER A 85 -9.92 18.46 -19.37
C SER A 85 -11.12 18.05 -20.21
N THR A 86 -11.04 16.89 -20.85
CA THR A 86 -12.24 16.18 -21.30
C THR A 86 -12.23 14.82 -20.64
N VAL A 87 -13.10 14.69 -19.65
CA VAL A 87 -13.51 13.44 -19.02
C VAL A 87 -13.94 12.49 -20.14
N LYS A 88 -13.01 11.69 -20.66
CA LYS A 88 -13.36 10.52 -21.46
C LYS A 88 -14.08 9.58 -20.51
N LYS A 89 -15.41 9.69 -20.49
CA LYS A 89 -16.32 8.62 -20.08
C LYS A 89 -15.92 7.42 -20.93
N ASN A 90 -14.98 6.62 -20.42
CA ASN A 90 -14.80 5.25 -20.86
C ASN A 90 -16.10 4.56 -20.45
N LYS A 91 -17.07 4.61 -21.39
CA LYS A 91 -18.28 3.83 -21.43
C LYS A 91 -17.82 2.43 -21.04
N ILE A 92 -18.19 2.04 -19.83
CA ILE A 92 -18.13 0.64 -19.42
C ILE A 92 -19.07 0.02 -20.45
N GLN A 93 -18.50 -0.49 -21.54
CA GLN A 93 -19.27 -1.30 -22.45
C GLN A 93 -19.84 -2.39 -21.56
N ASP A 94 -21.15 -2.50 -21.51
CA ASP A 94 -21.86 -3.58 -20.84
C ASP A 94 -21.33 -4.87 -21.44
N LYS A 95 -20.24 -5.37 -20.86
CA LYS A 95 -19.55 -6.55 -21.35
C LYS A 95 -20.49 -7.68 -21.04
N LYS A 96 -20.85 -8.40 -22.11
CA LYS A 96 -21.72 -9.58 -22.09
C LYS A 96 -21.43 -10.43 -20.85
N PRO A 97 -22.47 -11.00 -20.21
CA PRO A 97 -22.29 -11.90 -19.07
C PRO A 97 -21.22 -12.92 -19.42
N VAL A 98 -20.32 -13.21 -18.47
CA VAL A 98 -19.21 -14.13 -18.74
C VAL A 98 -19.81 -15.48 -19.10
N ASP A 99 -19.67 -15.87 -20.37
CA ASP A 99 -20.15 -17.15 -20.87
C ASP A 99 -19.55 -18.28 -20.03
N GLY A 100 -20.33 -19.32 -19.75
CA GLY A 100 -19.94 -20.47 -18.94
C GLY A 100 -18.67 -21.20 -19.43
N ILE A 101 -18.32 -22.28 -18.72
CA ILE A 101 -17.14 -23.10 -19.05
C ILE A 101 -17.26 -23.58 -20.49
N ARG A 102 -16.28 -23.26 -21.34
CA ARG A 102 -16.28 -23.69 -22.74
C ARG A 102 -15.94 -25.18 -22.83
N HIS A 103 -16.39 -25.84 -23.88
CA HIS A 103 -16.03 -27.24 -24.13
C HIS A 103 -14.50 -27.38 -24.20
N GLY A 104 -13.95 -28.28 -23.37
CA GLY A 104 -12.51 -28.52 -23.27
C GLY A 104 -11.72 -27.49 -22.44
N GLU A 105 -12.36 -26.44 -21.92
CA GLU A 105 -11.73 -25.50 -20.98
C GLU A 105 -11.73 -26.12 -19.58
N THR A 106 -10.57 -26.10 -18.93
CA THR A 106 -10.51 -26.51 -17.51
C THR A 106 -11.12 -25.43 -16.61
N LEU A 107 -11.62 -25.80 -15.43
CA LEU A 107 -12.18 -24.83 -14.47
C LEU A 107 -11.19 -23.70 -14.14
N GLY A 108 -9.89 -24.00 -14.12
CA GLY A 108 -8.84 -23.00 -13.89
C GLY A 108 -8.71 -21.97 -15.01
N GLU A 109 -8.87 -22.37 -16.27
CA GLU A 109 -8.85 -21.45 -17.43
C GLU A 109 -10.10 -20.57 -17.46
N TYR A 110 -11.27 -21.14 -17.16
CA TYR A 110 -12.51 -20.39 -16.99
C TYR A 110 -12.37 -19.29 -15.93
N ASN A 111 -11.84 -19.64 -14.75
CA ASN A 111 -11.61 -18.67 -13.68
C ASN A 111 -10.64 -17.56 -14.12
N ARG A 112 -9.57 -17.89 -14.86
CA ARG A 112 -8.65 -16.88 -15.41
C ARG A 112 -9.34 -15.95 -16.41
N ARG A 113 -10.24 -16.46 -17.24
CA ARG A 113 -11.00 -15.66 -18.22
C ARG A 113 -12.03 -14.74 -17.54
N VAL A 114 -12.74 -15.25 -16.53
CA VAL A 114 -13.63 -14.46 -15.67
C VAL A 114 -12.84 -13.34 -15.00
N GLU A 115 -11.71 -13.67 -14.36
CA GLU A 115 -10.84 -12.69 -13.72
C GLU A 115 -10.34 -11.65 -14.73
N ALA A 116 -9.82 -12.06 -15.89
CA ALA A 116 -9.33 -11.12 -16.90
C ALA A 116 -10.41 -10.11 -17.35
N THR A 117 -11.67 -10.56 -17.41
CA THR A 117 -12.80 -9.71 -17.80
C THR A 117 -13.21 -8.74 -16.70
N LEU A 118 -13.26 -9.20 -15.43
CA LEU A 118 -13.73 -8.41 -14.29
C LEU A 118 -12.63 -7.57 -13.62
N ARG A 119 -11.37 -8.01 -13.68
CA ARG A 119 -10.23 -7.41 -12.96
C ARG A 119 -10.03 -5.92 -13.29
N PRO A 120 -10.15 -5.44 -14.54
CA PRO A 120 -10.04 -4.00 -14.82
C PRO A 120 -11.13 -3.19 -14.13
N GLY A 121 -12.37 -3.71 -14.12
CA GLY A 121 -13.52 -3.07 -13.48
C GLY A 121 -13.37 -3.01 -11.97
N VAL A 122 -13.03 -4.14 -11.35
CA VAL A 122 -12.77 -4.23 -9.90
C VAL A 122 -11.61 -3.32 -9.51
N THR A 123 -10.50 -3.34 -10.25
CA THR A 123 -9.33 -2.48 -9.96
C THR A 123 -9.70 -1.00 -10.04
N ARG A 124 -10.54 -0.60 -11.01
CA ARG A 124 -11.01 0.79 -11.15
C ARG A 124 -11.93 1.18 -9.98
N ALA A 125 -12.87 0.32 -9.62
CA ALA A 125 -13.76 0.55 -8.48
C ALA A 125 -12.98 0.68 -7.16
N MET A 126 -11.98 -0.19 -6.93
CA MET A 126 -11.11 -0.10 -5.76
C MET A 126 -10.31 1.20 -5.74
N LYS A 127 -9.74 1.64 -6.87
CA LYS A 127 -9.04 2.93 -6.97
C LYS A 127 -9.97 4.10 -6.67
N GLN A 128 -11.20 4.08 -7.19
CA GLN A 128 -12.20 5.12 -6.92
C GLN A 128 -12.63 5.15 -5.45
N ALA A 129 -12.91 3.99 -4.86
CA ALA A 129 -13.26 3.89 -3.44
C ALA A 129 -12.14 4.41 -2.54
N ASN A 130 -10.89 4.06 -2.84
CA ASN A 130 -9.74 4.58 -2.10
C ASN A 130 -9.56 6.08 -2.27
N ALA A 131 -9.77 6.62 -3.47
CA ALA A 131 -9.72 8.07 -3.70
C ALA A 131 -10.80 8.81 -2.91
N LEU A 132 -12.03 8.29 -2.87
CA LEU A 132 -13.12 8.84 -2.08
C LEU A 132 -12.83 8.75 -0.58
N LYS A 133 -12.30 7.63 -0.10
CA LYS A 133 -11.89 7.46 1.30
C LYS A 133 -10.83 8.47 1.71
N ASN A 134 -9.81 8.65 0.86
CA ASN A 134 -8.74 9.63 1.11
C ASN A 134 -9.27 11.06 1.07
N ALA A 135 -10.17 11.38 0.13
CA ALA A 135 -10.81 12.70 0.07
C ALA A 135 -11.66 12.98 1.32
N HIS A 136 -12.41 11.99 1.78
CA HIS A 136 -13.20 12.08 3.01
C HIS A 136 -12.30 12.27 4.24
N GLU A 137 -11.18 11.56 4.33
CA GLU A 137 -10.21 11.72 5.41
C GLU A 137 -9.58 13.12 5.41
N ARG A 138 -9.26 13.66 4.23
CA ARG A 138 -8.74 15.04 4.10
C ARG A 138 -9.78 16.06 4.56
N ARG A 139 -11.04 15.92 4.17
CA ARG A 139 -12.14 16.80 4.63
C ARG A 139 -12.31 16.72 6.15
N LYS A 140 -12.33 15.50 6.71
CA LYS A 140 -12.40 15.32 8.16
C LYS A 140 -11.22 15.96 8.91
N ARG A 141 -10.04 16.05 8.29
CA ARG A 141 -8.88 16.75 8.86
C ARG A 141 -8.98 18.27 8.74
N SER A 142 -9.54 18.80 7.64
CA SER A 142 -9.75 20.24 7.49
C SER A 142 -10.87 20.78 8.38
N ASP A 143 -11.92 19.99 8.60
CA ASP A 143 -13.06 20.37 9.46
C ASP A 143 -12.73 20.23 10.95
N ARG A 144 -11.63 19.53 11.27
CA ARG A 144 -11.06 19.53 12.62
C ARG A 144 -10.28 20.84 12.75
N GLU A 145 -10.84 21.79 13.48
CA GLU A 145 -10.21 23.09 13.71
C GLU A 145 -8.70 22.97 13.98
N PRO A 146 -7.89 23.91 13.47
CA PRO A 146 -6.46 23.90 13.71
C PRO A 146 -6.24 23.88 15.22
N ARG A 147 -5.62 22.82 15.73
CA ARG A 147 -5.15 22.81 17.11
C ARG A 147 -4.26 24.05 17.28
N PRO A 148 -4.54 24.93 18.25
CA PRO A 148 -3.66 26.05 18.53
C PRO A 148 -2.29 25.49 18.95
N GLY A 149 -1.30 25.55 18.06
CA GLY A 149 0.07 25.11 18.33
C GLY A 149 0.73 24.15 17.33
N ALA A 150 0.12 23.82 16.19
CA ALA A 150 0.83 23.09 15.12
C ALA A 150 1.40 24.10 14.08
N PRO A 151 2.72 24.09 13.79
CA PRO A 151 3.28 24.93 12.73
C PRO A 151 2.75 24.44 11.37
N SER A 152 1.98 25.30 10.69
CA SER A 152 1.53 25.08 9.33
C SER A 152 2.67 25.41 8.36
N ASP A 153 3.32 24.39 7.82
CA ASP A 153 4.23 24.50 6.66
C ASP A 153 3.42 24.69 5.37
N ASP A 154 2.67 25.79 5.27
CA ASP A 154 2.06 26.23 4.01
C ASP A 154 2.83 27.45 3.50
N ILE A 155 3.81 27.16 2.64
CA ILE A 155 4.51 28.15 1.82
C ILE A 155 3.51 28.64 0.77
N SER A 156 2.74 29.66 1.14
CA SER A 156 2.03 30.53 0.21
C SER A 156 2.99 31.63 -0.23
N THR A 157 3.53 31.49 -1.43
CA THR A 157 4.24 32.56 -2.14
C THR A 157 3.23 33.62 -2.57
N SER A 158 2.89 34.54 -1.68
CA SER A 158 2.24 35.79 -2.06
C SER A 158 2.72 36.92 -1.15
N LYS A 159 3.64 37.71 -1.70
CA LYS A 159 3.85 39.15 -1.44
C LYS A 159 3.34 39.65 -0.08
N LEU A 160 4.19 39.59 0.93
CA LEU A 160 4.15 40.51 2.06
C LEU A 160 5.43 41.34 2.02
N ASP A 161 5.31 42.48 1.38
CA ASP A 161 6.28 43.55 1.44
C ASP A 161 6.32 44.15 2.87
N ALA A 162 7.54 44.33 3.37
CA ALA A 162 7.95 45.38 4.31
C ALA A 162 7.30 45.45 5.71
N VAL A 163 7.31 44.36 6.48
CA VAL A 163 7.43 44.49 7.95
C VAL A 163 8.84 44.05 8.33
N PRO A 164 9.74 44.97 8.76
CA PRO A 164 11.02 44.56 9.30
C PRO A 164 10.75 43.78 10.59
N ARG A 165 10.85 42.45 10.52
CA ARG A 165 10.94 41.64 11.73
C ARG A 165 12.30 41.92 12.35
N GLU A 166 12.29 42.72 13.41
CA GLU A 166 13.46 43.01 14.27
C GLU A 166 13.87 41.75 15.04
N PHE A 167 14.38 40.74 14.34
CA PHE A 167 15.09 39.66 15.00
C PHE A 167 16.51 40.15 15.26
N ALA A 168 16.92 40.07 16.54
CA ALA A 168 18.29 40.31 16.92
C ALA A 168 19.23 39.47 16.04
N PRO A 169 20.34 40.05 15.56
CA PRO A 169 21.28 39.34 14.70
C PRO A 169 21.80 38.10 15.43
N ILE A 170 21.83 36.98 14.70
CA ILE A 170 22.24 35.68 15.22
C ILE A 170 23.67 35.82 15.81
N PRO A 171 23.91 35.40 17.06
CA PRO A 171 25.23 35.48 17.66
C PRO A 171 26.22 34.64 16.85
N ALA A 172 27.49 35.05 16.84
CA ALA A 172 28.54 34.42 16.05
C ALA A 172 28.55 32.89 16.22
N PRO A 173 28.81 32.13 15.13
CA PRO A 173 28.78 30.68 15.15
C PRO A 173 29.77 30.15 16.19
N ARG A 174 29.24 29.41 17.17
CA ARG A 174 30.05 28.73 18.19
C ARG A 174 30.93 27.68 17.52
N ARG A 175 32.21 27.62 17.90
CA ARG A 175 33.14 26.62 17.37
C ARG A 175 32.69 25.23 17.84
N LEU A 176 32.84 24.24 16.96
CA LEU A 176 32.42 22.85 17.20
C LEU A 176 32.98 22.27 18.52
N ASN A 177 34.17 22.75 18.92
CA ASN A 177 34.88 22.31 20.13
C ASN A 177 34.30 22.90 21.44
N ASP A 178 33.55 24.00 21.38
CA ASP A 178 32.86 24.58 22.55
C ASP A 178 31.55 23.85 22.86
N ILE A 179 31.09 22.99 21.95
CA ILE A 179 29.89 22.14 22.08
C ILE A 179 30.28 20.74 22.55
N VAL A 180 31.54 20.52 22.94
CA VAL A 180 31.94 19.28 23.64
C VAL A 180 31.54 19.40 25.10
N HIS A 181 30.25 19.48 25.35
CA HIS A 181 29.70 19.13 26.65
C HIS A 181 29.83 17.63 26.81
N ALA A 182 30.35 17.19 27.96
CA ALA A 182 30.36 15.78 28.33
C ALA A 182 28.95 15.20 28.07
N PRO A 183 28.86 13.99 27.48
CA PRO A 183 27.57 13.41 27.13
C PRO A 183 26.67 13.42 28.37
N PRO A 184 25.44 13.94 28.28
CA PRO A 184 24.54 14.03 29.42
C PRO A 184 24.33 12.63 30.00
N VAL A 185 24.61 12.47 31.29
CA VAL A 185 24.45 11.18 31.97
C VAL A 185 22.96 10.91 32.10
N LEU A 186 22.46 9.95 31.32
CA LEU A 186 21.08 9.51 31.43
C LEU A 186 20.89 8.81 32.80
N PRO A 187 19.84 9.15 33.57
CA PRO A 187 19.53 8.43 34.79
C PRO A 187 19.29 6.96 34.44
N GLN A 188 20.02 6.05 35.10
CA GLN A 188 19.88 4.62 34.90
C GLN A 188 18.48 4.18 35.33
N LEU A 189 17.57 3.99 34.38
CA LEU A 189 16.29 3.34 34.66
C LEU A 189 16.60 1.92 35.17
N ARG A 190 16.23 1.66 36.42
CA ARG A 190 16.30 0.33 37.02
C ARG A 190 15.64 -0.64 36.05
N ARG A 191 16.43 -1.56 35.48
CA ARG A 191 15.92 -2.71 34.72
C ARG A 191 14.88 -3.40 35.60
N ALA A 192 13.61 -3.30 35.23
CA ALA A 192 12.53 -4.09 35.81
C ALA A 192 12.72 -5.55 35.36
N GLY A 193 13.67 -6.22 36.00
CA GLY A 193 13.92 -7.65 35.95
C GLY A 193 13.85 -8.19 37.36
N GLY A 194 12.68 -8.04 37.99
CA GLY A 194 12.33 -8.59 39.29
C GLY A 194 11.01 -9.33 39.14
N ILE A 195 11.10 -10.57 38.70
CA ILE A 195 10.02 -11.57 38.72
C ILE A 195 9.76 -11.87 40.20
N ASN A 196 8.53 -11.62 40.69
CA ASN A 196 7.88 -12.34 41.78
C ASN A 196 6.48 -11.74 41.99
N GLY A 197 5.47 -12.44 41.48
CA GLY A 197 4.07 -12.03 41.57
C GLY A 197 3.18 -12.98 40.79
N VAL A 198 3.01 -14.19 41.32
CA VAL A 198 2.01 -15.16 40.90
C VAL A 198 0.63 -14.59 41.25
N SER A 199 -0.22 -14.38 40.24
CA SER A 199 -1.66 -14.55 40.39
C SER A 199 -2.27 -15.05 39.09
N GLU A 200 -2.67 -16.31 39.17
CA GLU A 200 -3.76 -17.00 38.48
C GLU A 200 -4.56 -16.22 37.43
N SER A 201 -4.37 -16.60 36.16
CA SER A 201 -5.46 -17.07 35.31
C SER A 201 -4.88 -17.65 34.02
N GLY A 202 -5.27 -18.89 33.75
CA GLY A 202 -4.69 -19.74 32.71
C GLY A 202 -4.96 -19.27 31.28
N ALA A 203 -4.25 -19.95 30.37
CA ALA A 203 -4.51 -20.04 28.93
C ALA A 203 -3.83 -19.03 27.97
N PHE A 204 -2.84 -18.24 28.37
CA PHE A 204 -2.17 -17.33 27.42
C PHE A 204 -0.73 -17.66 26.99
N ARG A 205 -0.15 -18.78 27.45
CA ARG A 205 1.25 -19.14 27.12
C ARG A 205 1.45 -20.11 25.96
N ALA A 206 0.40 -20.51 25.22
CA ALA A 206 0.53 -21.50 24.13
C ALA A 206 0.73 -20.90 22.72
N THR A 207 0.57 -19.60 22.52
CA THR A 207 0.85 -18.97 21.23
C THR A 207 1.70 -17.74 21.48
N GLY A 208 2.91 -17.67 20.94
CA GLY A 208 3.86 -16.55 21.07
C GLY A 208 3.39 -15.23 20.45
N ARG A 209 2.16 -14.81 20.75
CA ARG A 209 1.55 -13.57 20.31
C ARG A 209 1.88 -12.52 21.36
N THR A 210 2.54 -11.46 20.89
CA THR A 210 2.74 -10.21 21.61
C THR A 210 1.45 -9.79 22.35
N PRO A 211 1.53 -9.34 23.61
CA PRO A 211 0.34 -8.88 24.33
C PRO A 211 -0.31 -7.73 23.53
N LEU A 212 -1.53 -7.96 23.05
CA LEU A 212 -2.32 -6.97 22.32
C LEU A 212 -2.57 -5.76 23.24
N ASN A 213 -2.39 -4.55 22.69
CA ASN A 213 -2.64 -3.31 23.42
C ASN A 213 -4.14 -3.24 23.82
N LEU A 214 -4.47 -2.69 24.99
CA LEU A 214 -5.84 -2.55 25.50
C LEU A 214 -6.79 -1.90 24.47
N GLY A 215 -6.30 -0.94 23.67
CA GLY A 215 -7.08 -0.33 22.60
C GLY A 215 -7.43 -1.30 21.46
N GLN A 216 -6.51 -2.21 21.10
CA GLN A 216 -6.76 -3.25 20.09
C GLN A 216 -7.74 -4.29 20.60
N MET A 217 -7.66 -4.65 21.89
CA MET A 217 -8.62 -5.55 22.53
C MET A 217 -10.05 -5.00 22.47
N ARG A 218 -10.24 -3.69 22.70
CA ARG A 218 -11.55 -3.04 22.59
C ARG A 218 -12.12 -3.11 21.18
N ILE A 219 -11.29 -2.86 20.16
CA ILE A 219 -11.70 -2.94 18.75
C ILE A 219 -12.10 -4.37 18.38
N LEU A 220 -11.31 -5.35 18.80
CA LEU A 220 -11.61 -6.77 18.54
C LEU A 220 -12.90 -7.21 19.24
N GLU A 221 -13.19 -6.72 20.44
CA GLU A 221 -14.44 -7.05 21.14
C GLU A 221 -15.66 -6.40 20.47
N GLU A 222 -15.55 -5.17 19.98
CA GLU A 222 -16.61 -4.51 19.19
C GLU A 222 -16.90 -5.28 17.89
N GLU A 223 -15.87 -5.73 17.18
CA GLU A 223 -16.03 -6.57 15.99
C GLU A 223 -16.64 -7.93 16.32
N ARG A 224 -16.19 -8.57 17.40
CA ARG A 224 -16.75 -9.84 17.90
C ARG A 224 -18.25 -9.70 18.17
N GLN A 225 -18.67 -8.65 18.86
CA GLN A 225 -20.10 -8.40 19.14
C GLN A 225 -20.91 -8.18 17.87
N ARG A 226 -20.38 -7.41 16.90
CA ARG A 226 -21.04 -7.22 15.59
C ARG A 226 -21.22 -8.53 14.82
N VAL A 227 -20.19 -9.38 14.80
CA VAL A 227 -20.24 -10.68 14.12
C VAL A 227 -21.25 -11.61 14.80
N ILE A 228 -21.23 -11.68 16.14
CA ILE A 228 -22.20 -12.48 16.90
C ILE A 228 -23.62 -12.00 16.63
N LYS A 229 -23.87 -10.69 16.63
CA LYS A 229 -25.19 -10.13 16.33
C LYS A 229 -25.66 -10.52 14.93
N ARG A 230 -24.82 -10.30 13.91
CA ARG A 230 -25.12 -10.70 12.52
C ARG A 230 -25.37 -12.20 12.39
N TYR A 231 -24.62 -13.02 13.13
CA TYR A 231 -24.81 -14.47 13.14
C TYR A 231 -26.13 -14.88 13.78
N ARG A 232 -26.54 -14.22 14.87
CA ARG A 232 -27.85 -14.44 15.51
C ARG A 232 -28.99 -14.07 14.58
N GLU A 233 -28.94 -12.89 13.95
CA GLU A 233 -29.93 -12.44 12.97
C GLU A 233 -30.04 -13.42 11.79
N MET A 234 -28.90 -13.85 11.22
CA MET A 234 -28.87 -14.83 10.14
C MET A 234 -29.42 -16.19 10.57
N LYS A 235 -29.16 -16.60 11.82
CA LYS A 235 -29.68 -17.84 12.38
C LYS A 235 -31.19 -17.73 12.58
N GLU A 236 -31.69 -16.67 13.21
CA GLU A 236 -33.12 -16.40 13.38
C GLU A 236 -33.86 -16.33 12.04
N ALA A 237 -33.28 -15.69 11.02
CA ALA A 237 -33.85 -15.67 9.67
C ALA A 237 -33.94 -17.07 9.06
N LYS A 238 -32.91 -17.92 9.23
CA LYS A 238 -32.93 -19.31 8.75
C LYS A 238 -33.94 -20.18 9.51
N PHE A 239 -34.00 -20.05 10.84
CA PHE A 239 -34.96 -20.79 11.66
C PHE A 239 -36.40 -20.29 11.46
N GLY A 240 -36.61 -18.99 11.25
CA GLY A 240 -37.89 -18.39 10.91
C GLY A 240 -38.41 -18.85 9.55
N ALA A 241 -37.55 -18.85 8.52
CA ALA A 241 -37.89 -19.36 7.19
C ALA A 241 -38.30 -20.85 7.22
N ASN A 242 -37.56 -21.68 7.96
CA ASN A 242 -37.92 -23.10 8.14
C ASN A 242 -39.20 -23.31 8.95
N LYS A 243 -39.53 -22.41 9.90
CA LYS A 243 -40.75 -22.50 10.69
C LYS A 243 -42.00 -22.08 9.93
N VAL A 244 -41.87 -21.14 8.98
CA VAL A 244 -42.96 -20.72 8.09
C VAL A 244 -43.30 -21.83 7.10
N GLN A 245 -42.30 -22.55 6.56
CA GLN A 245 -42.53 -23.67 5.64
C GLN A 245 -43.33 -24.84 6.25
N MET A 246 -43.35 -25.01 7.58
CA MET A 246 -44.08 -26.09 8.24
C MET A 246 -45.54 -25.77 8.58
N LYS A 247 -46.01 -24.54 8.33
CA LYS A 247 -47.40 -24.13 8.63
C LYS A 247 -48.31 -24.07 7.40
N ASP A 248 -47.74 -24.09 6.21
CA ASP A 248 -48.47 -23.89 4.94
C ASP A 248 -48.62 -25.17 4.11
N ASP A 249 -48.43 -26.37 4.72
CA ASP A 249 -48.73 -27.66 4.09
C ASP A 249 -50.11 -28.20 4.57
N PRO A 250 -51.23 -27.86 3.90
CA PRO A 250 -52.55 -28.40 4.19
C PRO A 250 -52.76 -29.79 3.54
N THR A 251 -51.87 -30.74 3.78
CA THR A 251 -52.01 -32.10 3.24
C THR A 251 -51.66 -33.15 4.30
N THR A 252 -52.49 -33.27 5.32
CA THR A 252 -52.66 -34.53 6.05
C THR A 252 -54.06 -34.61 6.66
N ILE A 253 -55.09 -34.45 5.83
CA ILE A 253 -56.40 -35.05 6.11
C ILE A 253 -56.30 -36.46 5.52
N ILE A 254 -55.88 -37.41 6.36
CA ILE A 254 -55.97 -38.84 6.05
C ILE A 254 -57.44 -39.20 6.25
N SER A 255 -58.16 -39.28 5.13
CA SER A 255 -59.47 -39.90 5.02
C SER A 255 -59.33 -41.38 5.41
N ASN A 256 -59.86 -41.76 6.56
CA ASN A 256 -60.21 -43.14 6.86
C ASN A 256 -61.70 -43.30 6.55
N ASP A 257 -62.01 -43.47 5.27
CA ASP A 257 -63.30 -43.98 4.77
C ASP A 257 -62.96 -45.05 3.71
N GLU A 258 -63.08 -46.32 4.09
CA GLU A 258 -63.22 -47.53 3.25
C GLU A 258 -63.58 -48.66 4.24
N GLU A 259 -64.88 -48.94 4.44
CA GLU A 259 -65.65 -50.04 3.82
C GLU A 259 -65.20 -51.46 4.25
N GLU A 260 -65.90 -52.05 5.22
CA GLU A 260 -66.86 -53.19 5.06
C GLU A 260 -67.47 -53.60 6.41
#